data_AF-A0A673IKZ9-F1
#
_entry.id   AF-A0A673IKZ9-F1
#
_cell.length_a   1.000
_cell.length_b   1.000
_cell.length_c   1.000
_cell.angle_alpha   90.00
_cell.angle_beta   90.00
_cell.angle_gamma   90.00
#
_symmetry.space_group_name_H-M   'P 1'
#
loop_
_entity.id
_entity.type
_entity.pdbx_description
1 polymer ?
#
loop_
_entity_poly.entity_id
_entity_poly.type
_entity_poly.pdbx_seq_one_letter_code
_entity_poly.pdbx_strand_id
1 'polypeptide(L)'
;MHIITIVERNSSLKAPCVHLCLIHLLRHINKKSNLTHSEKEVLDELCRNKDIVIKPADKGGGLVIMPRALYNHEVFRQLENTSYYQALPSDPTTQFQSEIEKFIQEAHFHQLISDKELRYLLNRSPTRPVFYILPKVHTSLVNPPGRPIVAGNNSLTEPLSNLVDFVLRPLVTSLSSYLRDTND
;
A
#
# COMPACT_ATOMS: atom_id res chain seq x y z
N MET A 1 -0.83 15.41 -10.97
CA MET A 1 -1.98 15.43 -10.05
C MET A 1 -2.40 13.99 -9.80
N HIS A 2 -1.91 13.35 -8.74
CA HIS A 2 -2.30 11.98 -8.39
C HIS A 2 -3.59 12.06 -7.56
N ILE A 3 -4.70 11.67 -8.17
CA ILE A 3 -5.98 11.52 -7.46
C ILE A 3 -5.84 10.26 -6.62
N ILE A 4 -5.47 10.42 -5.35
CA ILE A 4 -5.52 9.33 -4.39
C ILE A 4 -6.96 9.21 -3.93
N THR A 5 -7.67 8.20 -4.46
CA THR A 5 -9.01 7.83 -4.02
C THR A 5 -8.96 7.37 -2.56
N ILE A 6 -9.43 8.19 -1.64
CA ILE A 6 -9.66 7.80 -0.24
C ILE A 6 -11.16 7.80 -0.03
N VAL A 7 -11.77 6.65 -0.25
CA VAL A 7 -13.16 6.40 0.17
C VAL A 7 -13.09 5.78 1.56
N GLU A 8 -13.55 6.54 2.54
CA GLU A 8 -13.68 6.13 3.93
C GLU A 8 -14.45 4.80 4.00
N ARG A 9 -13.83 3.74 4.53
CA ARG A 9 -14.57 2.51 4.85
C ARG A 9 -15.13 2.65 6.26
N ASN A 10 -16.46 2.67 6.34
CA ASN A 10 -17.15 2.22 7.53
C ASN A 10 -16.68 0.80 7.87
N SER A 11 -16.40 0.61 9.14
CA SER A 11 -15.96 -0.60 9.83
C SER A 11 -16.43 -1.92 9.19
N SER A 12 -15.49 -2.88 9.16
CA SER A 12 -15.65 -4.30 8.76
C SER A 12 -15.38 -4.60 7.29
N LEU A 13 -14.10 -4.56 6.88
CA LEU A 13 -13.56 -5.48 5.87
C LEU A 13 -12.03 -5.46 5.97
N LYS A 14 -11.48 -6.64 6.29
CA LYS A 14 -10.06 -7.00 6.45
C LYS A 14 -9.18 -6.25 5.45
N ALA A 15 -8.36 -5.32 5.93
CA ALA A 15 -7.28 -4.74 5.16
C ALA A 15 -6.18 -5.82 4.98
N PRO A 16 -5.92 -6.32 3.76
CA PRO A 16 -4.97 -7.41 3.55
C PRO A 16 -3.54 -7.04 4.00
N CYS A 17 -3.16 -5.76 3.90
CA CYS A 17 -1.78 -5.31 4.15
C CYS A 17 -1.39 -5.24 5.64
N VAL A 18 -2.33 -5.04 6.57
CA VAL A 18 -2.03 -5.04 8.02
C VAL A 18 -2.06 -6.45 8.61
N HIS A 19 -2.95 -7.29 8.11
CA HIS A 19 -3.02 -8.68 8.55
C HIS A 19 -1.77 -9.46 8.09
N LEU A 20 -1.16 -9.07 6.97
CA LEU A 20 0.01 -9.76 6.41
C LEU A 20 1.31 -9.56 7.20
N CYS A 21 1.48 -8.47 7.95
CA CYS A 21 2.75 -8.18 8.63
C CYS A 21 2.91 -9.01 9.91
N LEU A 22 1.86 -9.10 10.73
CA LEU A 22 1.87 -9.97 11.90
C LEU A 22 1.70 -11.44 11.51
N ILE A 23 0.89 -11.74 10.48
CA ILE A 23 0.83 -13.11 9.95
C ILE A 23 2.13 -13.54 9.30
N HIS A 24 2.97 -12.67 8.72
CA HIS A 24 4.31 -13.08 8.27
C HIS A 24 5.24 -13.40 9.45
N LEU A 25 5.20 -12.59 10.51
CA LEU A 25 5.87 -12.88 11.78
C LEU A 25 5.40 -14.22 12.37
N LEU A 26 4.10 -14.51 12.30
CA LEU A 26 3.50 -15.75 12.79
C LEU A 26 3.61 -16.94 11.79
N ARG A 27 3.72 -16.72 10.47
CA ARG A 27 3.83 -17.78 9.45
C ARG A 27 5.21 -18.43 9.46
N HIS A 28 6.25 -17.72 9.90
CA HIS A 28 7.55 -18.30 10.18
C HIS A 28 7.56 -19.25 11.40
N ILE A 29 6.48 -19.29 12.19
CA ILE A 29 6.31 -20.16 13.36
C ILE A 29 5.92 -21.61 12.98
N ASN A 30 5.72 -21.89 11.68
CA ASN A 30 5.42 -23.24 11.18
C ASN A 30 6.65 -24.17 11.10
N LYS A 31 7.84 -23.69 11.50
CA LYS A 31 8.96 -24.52 11.95
C LYS A 31 8.92 -24.49 13.48
N LYS A 32 8.98 -25.67 14.14
CA LYS A 32 8.95 -25.87 15.61
C LYS A 32 9.05 -24.56 16.39
N SER A 33 7.90 -24.05 16.81
CA SER A 33 7.80 -22.79 17.55
C SER A 33 8.65 -22.86 18.81
N ASN A 34 9.61 -21.94 18.95
CA ASN A 34 10.39 -21.76 20.19
C ASN A 34 9.61 -20.99 21.26
N LEU A 35 8.32 -20.70 21.01
CA LEU A 35 7.46 -20.00 21.96
C LEU A 35 6.81 -21.00 22.91
N THR A 36 6.87 -20.67 24.18
CA THR A 36 6.10 -21.32 25.23
C THR A 36 4.60 -21.14 25.00
N HIS A 37 3.77 -21.92 25.70
CA HIS A 37 2.32 -21.78 25.64
C HIS A 37 1.86 -20.37 26.06
N SER A 38 2.40 -19.89 27.18
CA SER A 38 2.09 -18.56 27.74
C SER A 38 2.43 -17.44 26.75
N GLU A 39 3.59 -17.49 26.08
CA GLU A 39 3.97 -16.49 25.09
C GLU A 39 3.02 -16.47 23.88
N LYS A 40 2.53 -17.65 23.45
CA LYS A 40 1.53 -17.73 22.37
C LYS A 40 0.21 -17.11 22.80
N GLU A 41 -0.25 -17.40 24.02
CA GLU A 41 -1.48 -16.83 24.57
C GLU A 41 -1.41 -15.30 24.63
N VAL A 42 -0.29 -14.76 25.12
CA VAL A 42 -0.04 -13.31 25.17
C VAL A 42 0.01 -12.69 23.77
N LEU A 43 0.68 -13.35 22.81
CA LEU A 43 0.69 -12.89 21.43
C LEU A 43 -0.72 -12.89 20.83
N ASP A 44 -1.51 -13.94 21.06
CA ASP A 44 -2.89 -14.04 20.59
C ASP A 44 -3.79 -12.98 21.24
N GLU A 45 -3.58 -12.66 22.52
CA GLU A 45 -4.24 -11.55 23.20
C GLU A 45 -3.86 -10.20 22.57
N LEU A 46 -2.56 -9.97 22.35
CA LEU A 46 -2.06 -8.75 21.72
C LEU A 46 -2.60 -8.58 20.29
N CYS A 47 -2.69 -9.66 19.52
CA CYS A 47 -3.28 -9.68 18.18
C CYS A 47 -4.77 -9.34 18.18
N ARG A 48 -5.50 -9.73 19.24
CA ARG A 48 -6.94 -9.51 19.39
C ARG A 48 -7.27 -8.14 19.99
N ASN A 49 -6.31 -7.48 20.63
CA ASN A 49 -6.50 -6.16 21.21
C ASN A 49 -6.77 -5.12 20.12
N LYS A 50 -8.01 -4.60 20.10
CA LYS A 50 -8.44 -3.62 19.11
C LYS A 50 -7.97 -2.20 19.45
N ASP A 51 -7.51 -1.91 20.65
CA ASP A 51 -7.13 -0.55 21.07
C ASP A 51 -5.69 -0.19 20.71
N ILE A 52 -4.91 -1.16 20.21
CA ILE A 52 -3.53 -0.96 19.76
C ILE A 52 -3.38 -1.12 18.25
N VAL A 53 -2.34 -0.49 17.72
CA VAL A 53 -1.88 -0.67 16.35
C VAL A 53 -0.43 -1.11 16.41
N ILE A 54 -0.12 -2.16 15.65
CA ILE A 54 1.22 -2.69 15.48
C ILE A 54 1.65 -2.43 14.04
N LYS A 55 2.75 -1.69 13.86
CA LYS A 55 3.30 -1.32 12.55
C LYS A 55 4.83 -1.40 12.55
N PRO A 56 5.45 -1.71 11.39
CA PRO A 56 6.89 -1.52 11.28
C PRO A 56 7.23 -0.02 11.39
N ALA A 57 8.38 0.27 11.99
CA ALA A 57 8.95 1.59 12.01
C ALA A 57 9.38 1.99 10.59
N ASP A 58 9.35 3.30 10.32
CA ASP A 58 9.75 3.86 9.03
C ASP A 58 11.22 3.59 8.64
N LYS A 59 12.09 3.48 9.66
CA LYS A 59 13.52 3.21 9.53
C LYS A 59 14.01 2.35 10.70
N GLY A 60 15.10 1.62 10.48
CA GLY A 60 15.78 0.84 11.52
C GLY A 60 15.17 -0.54 11.82
N GLY A 61 14.23 -1.02 11.01
CA GLY A 61 13.69 -2.39 11.11
C GLY A 61 12.89 -2.70 12.39
N GLY A 62 12.60 -1.68 13.22
CA GLY A 62 11.89 -1.85 14.49
C GLY A 62 10.39 -2.07 14.34
N LEU A 63 9.76 -2.56 15.41
CA LEU A 63 8.31 -2.67 15.55
C LEU A 63 7.80 -1.54 16.45
N VAL A 64 6.68 -0.92 16.09
CA VAL A 64 6.02 0.12 16.88
C VAL A 64 4.65 -0.38 17.31
N ILE A 65 4.43 -0.36 18.63
CA ILE A 65 3.14 -0.62 19.27
C ILE A 65 2.66 0.72 19.81
N MET A 66 1.48 1.16 19.39
CA MET A 66 0.92 2.44 19.85
C MET A 66 -0.60 2.38 20.01
N PRO A 67 -1.20 3.26 20.83
CA PRO A 67 -2.65 3.40 20.90
C PRO A 67 -3.27 3.69 19.54
N ARG A 68 -4.35 3.00 19.19
CA ARG A 68 -5.09 3.21 17.94
C ARG A 68 -5.58 4.65 17.81
N ALA A 69 -5.99 5.27 18.92
CA ALA A 69 -6.43 6.66 18.92
C ALA A 69 -5.33 7.62 18.39
N LEU A 70 -4.08 7.45 18.83
CA LEU A 70 -2.95 8.26 18.36
C LEU A 70 -2.61 7.97 16.89
N TYR A 71 -2.66 6.69 16.49
CA TYR A 71 -2.45 6.32 15.08
C TYR A 71 -3.51 6.94 14.17
N ASN A 72 -4.79 6.85 14.55
CA ASN A 72 -5.89 7.43 13.79
C ASN A 72 -5.79 8.95 13.74
N HIS A 73 -5.44 9.59 14.85
CA HIS A 73 -5.23 11.04 14.89
C HIS A 73 -4.17 11.49 13.87
N GLU A 74 -3.02 10.82 13.79
CA GLU A 74 -2.00 11.14 12.79
C GLU A 74 -2.46 10.86 11.35
N VAL A 75 -3.22 9.79 11.13
CA VAL A 75 -3.85 9.52 9.81
C VAL A 75 -4.76 10.67 9.41
N PHE A 76 -5.72 11.06 10.25
CA PHE A 76 -6.66 12.12 9.93
C PHE A 76 -5.98 13.48 9.78
N ARG A 77 -4.99 13.81 10.63
CA ARG A 77 -4.18 15.02 10.49
C ARG A 77 -3.54 15.16 9.10
N GLN A 78 -3.16 14.05 8.47
CA GLN A 78 -2.64 14.06 7.09
C GLN A 78 -3.75 14.17 6.05
N LEU A 79 -4.81 13.36 6.19
CA LEU A 79 -5.90 13.27 5.20
C LEU A 79 -6.81 14.51 5.16
N GLU A 80 -6.94 15.21 6.28
CA GLU A 80 -7.73 16.44 6.40
C GLU A 80 -6.99 17.67 5.84
N ASN A 81 -5.74 17.52 5.39
CA ASN A 81 -5.01 18.62 4.78
C ASN A 81 -5.56 18.95 3.38
N THR A 82 -6.46 19.93 3.32
CA THR A 82 -7.11 20.40 2.10
C THR A 82 -6.20 21.15 1.13
N SER A 83 -4.96 21.46 1.53
CA SER A 83 -3.96 22.03 0.60
C SER A 83 -3.43 20.97 -0.38
N TYR A 84 -3.53 19.68 -0.02
CA TYR A 84 -2.99 18.57 -0.81
C TYR A 84 -4.02 17.49 -1.15
N TYR A 85 -5.06 17.33 -0.34
CA TYR A 85 -6.09 16.30 -0.51
C TYR A 85 -7.47 16.90 -0.72
N GLN A 86 -8.28 16.19 -1.52
CA GLN A 86 -9.68 16.49 -1.72
C GLN A 86 -10.49 15.22 -1.52
N ALA A 87 -11.53 15.30 -0.70
CA ALA A 87 -12.47 14.21 -0.52
C ALA A 87 -13.26 13.98 -1.83
N LEU A 88 -13.37 12.72 -2.23
CA LEU A 88 -14.19 12.33 -3.38
C LEU A 88 -15.62 12.04 -2.93
N PRO A 89 -16.64 12.45 -3.71
CA PRO A 89 -18.05 12.22 -3.36
C PRO A 89 -18.47 10.75 -3.44
N SER A 90 -17.75 9.94 -4.21
CA SER A 90 -18.03 8.51 -4.42
C SER A 90 -16.76 7.76 -4.84
N ASP A 91 -16.80 6.43 -4.83
CA ASP A 91 -15.72 5.60 -5.39
C ASP A 91 -15.71 5.67 -6.94
N PRO A 92 -14.66 6.23 -7.57
CA PRO A 92 -14.57 6.31 -9.02
C PRO A 92 -14.02 5.02 -9.67
N THR A 93 -13.79 3.95 -8.91
CA THR A 93 -13.11 2.74 -9.42
C THR A 93 -13.76 2.18 -10.70
N THR A 94 -15.09 2.04 -10.73
CA THR A 94 -15.81 1.54 -11.92
C THR A 94 -15.71 2.48 -13.10
N GLN A 95 -15.81 3.79 -12.86
CA GLN A 95 -15.65 4.80 -13.92
C GLN A 95 -14.27 4.71 -14.55
N PHE A 96 -13.21 4.77 -13.74
CA PHE A 96 -11.84 4.67 -14.23
C PHE A 96 -11.56 3.32 -14.89
N GLN A 97 -12.20 2.24 -14.43
CA GLN A 97 -12.04 0.92 -15.05
C GLN A 97 -12.57 0.92 -16.48
N SER A 98 -13.75 1.50 -16.71
CA SER A 98 -14.31 1.64 -18.06
C SER A 98 -13.47 2.55 -18.96
N GLU A 99 -12.95 3.66 -18.44
CA GLU A 99 -12.07 4.56 -19.19
C GLU A 99 -10.77 3.86 -19.61
N ILE A 100 -10.13 3.13 -18.68
CA ILE A 100 -8.90 2.38 -18.94
C ILE A 100 -9.15 1.24 -19.92
N GLU A 101 -10.24 0.49 -19.77
CA GLU A 101 -10.60 -0.58 -20.69
C GLU A 101 -10.78 -0.04 -22.11
N LYS A 102 -11.52 1.06 -22.27
CA LYS A 102 -11.69 1.70 -23.59
C LYS A 102 -10.34 2.11 -24.20
N PHE A 103 -9.47 2.72 -23.41
CA PHE A 103 -8.15 3.14 -23.87
C PHE A 103 -7.28 1.95 -24.32
N ILE A 104 -7.26 0.87 -23.55
CA ILE A 104 -6.48 -0.34 -23.90
C ILE A 104 -7.06 -1.01 -25.16
N GLN A 105 -8.38 -1.09 -25.29
CA GLN A 105 -9.05 -1.65 -26.48
C GLN A 105 -8.73 -0.83 -27.74
N GLU A 106 -8.70 0.49 -27.63
CA GLU A 106 -8.31 1.38 -28.73
C GLU A 106 -6.85 1.14 -29.14
N ALA A 107 -5.92 1.04 -28.18
CA ALA A 107 -4.52 0.73 -28.46
C ALA A 107 -4.35 -0.64 -29.16
N HIS A 108 -5.15 -1.63 -28.76
CA HIS A 108 -5.16 -2.96 -29.39
C HIS A 108 -5.74 -2.92 -30.81
N PHE A 109 -6.83 -2.19 -31.03
CA PHE A 109 -7.43 -1.98 -32.35
C PHE A 109 -6.43 -1.36 -33.34
N HIS A 110 -5.63 -0.40 -32.87
CA HIS A 110 -4.55 0.20 -33.64
C HIS A 110 -3.27 -0.64 -33.72
N GLN A 111 -3.28 -1.88 -33.22
CA GLN A 111 -2.15 -2.82 -33.22
C GLN A 111 -0.90 -2.27 -32.51
N LEU A 112 -1.07 -1.35 -31.56
CA LEU A 112 0.02 -0.82 -30.74
C LEU A 112 0.43 -1.78 -29.63
N ILE A 113 -0.47 -2.69 -29.25
CA ILE A 113 -0.25 -3.75 -28.26
C ILE A 113 -0.76 -5.08 -28.80
N SER A 114 -0.11 -6.17 -28.40
CA SER A 114 -0.49 -7.54 -28.70
C SER A 114 -1.67 -8.03 -27.86
N ASP A 115 -2.29 -9.15 -28.26
CA ASP A 115 -3.32 -9.82 -27.47
C ASP A 115 -2.84 -10.21 -26.06
N LYS A 116 -1.53 -10.52 -25.94
CA LYS A 116 -0.93 -10.88 -24.66
C LYS A 116 -0.86 -9.67 -23.73
N GLU A 117 -0.47 -8.51 -24.26
CA GLU A 117 -0.42 -7.24 -23.53
C GLU A 117 -1.82 -6.77 -23.18
N LEU A 118 -2.80 -6.85 -24.10
CA LEU A 118 -4.21 -6.58 -23.81
C LEU A 118 -4.71 -7.35 -22.58
N ARG A 119 -4.47 -8.67 -22.55
CA ARG A 119 -4.86 -9.52 -21.41
C ARG A 119 -4.14 -9.17 -20.11
N TYR A 120 -2.88 -8.75 -20.20
CA TYR A 120 -2.09 -8.35 -19.03
C TYR A 120 -2.56 -7.01 -18.47
N LEU A 121 -2.85 -6.04 -19.33
CA LEU A 121 -3.18 -4.67 -18.94
C LEU A 121 -4.59 -4.54 -18.36
N LEU A 122 -5.52 -5.41 -18.75
CA LEU A 122 -6.88 -5.41 -18.23
C LEU A 122 -6.97 -6.04 -16.83
N ASN A 123 -6.94 -5.20 -15.78
CA ASN A 123 -7.27 -5.64 -14.42
C ASN A 123 -8.80 -5.72 -14.23
N ARG A 124 -9.35 -6.94 -14.29
CA ARG A 124 -10.80 -7.19 -14.17
C ARG A 124 -11.32 -7.16 -12.73
N SER A 125 -10.44 -7.41 -11.75
CA SER A 125 -10.79 -7.49 -10.34
C SER A 125 -9.84 -6.64 -9.49
N PRO A 126 -9.83 -5.31 -9.69
CA PRO A 126 -8.89 -4.43 -9.01
C PRO A 126 -9.19 -4.32 -7.51
N THR A 127 -8.12 -4.22 -6.73
CA THR A 127 -8.19 -3.92 -5.30
C THR A 127 -8.12 -2.41 -5.09
N ARG A 128 -9.07 -1.87 -4.31
CA ARG A 128 -9.02 -0.46 -3.93
C ARG A 128 -7.75 -0.20 -3.10
N PRO A 129 -6.94 0.81 -3.45
CA PRO A 129 -5.74 1.11 -2.69
C PRO A 129 -6.05 1.43 -1.22
N VAL A 130 -5.15 1.02 -0.32
CA VAL A 130 -5.33 1.22 1.12
C VAL A 130 -4.31 2.24 1.63
N PHE A 131 -4.79 3.31 2.26
CA PHE A 131 -3.96 4.27 2.97
C PHE A 131 -3.57 3.74 4.35
N TYR A 132 -2.30 3.87 4.71
CA TYR A 132 -1.80 3.68 6.07
C TYR A 132 -0.52 4.47 6.29
N ILE A 133 -0.08 4.58 7.54
CA ILE A 133 1.16 5.27 7.90
C ILE A 133 2.18 4.31 8.53
N LEU A 134 3.47 4.62 8.33
CA LEU A 134 4.58 4.03 9.07
C LEU A 134 5.14 5.06 10.07
N PRO A 135 5.20 4.76 11.39
CA PRO A 135 5.68 5.73 12.38
C PRO A 135 7.17 6.07 12.22
N LYS A 136 7.51 7.36 12.13
CA LYS A 136 8.88 7.88 12.07
C LYS A 136 9.49 8.08 13.46
N VAL A 137 9.67 6.98 14.20
CA VAL A 137 10.23 7.02 15.57
C VAL A 137 11.66 7.57 15.67
N HIS A 138 12.40 7.61 14.57
CA HIS A 138 13.70 8.27 14.48
C HIS A 138 13.62 9.81 14.49
N THR A 139 12.44 10.38 14.23
CA THR A 139 12.18 11.83 14.28
C THR A 139 11.67 12.26 15.64
N SER A 140 10.74 11.51 16.22
CA SER A 140 10.24 11.73 17.58
C SER A 140 9.74 10.42 18.17
N LEU A 141 10.02 10.18 19.45
CA LEU A 141 9.45 9.05 20.20
C LEU A 141 8.06 9.37 20.75
N VAL A 142 7.76 10.66 20.98
CA VAL A 142 6.44 11.12 21.44
C VAL A 142 5.64 11.56 20.22
N ASN A 143 4.52 10.89 19.94
CA ASN A 143 3.66 11.13 18.78
C ASN A 143 4.46 11.18 17.45
N PRO A 144 5.10 10.07 17.06
CA PRO A 144 5.91 10.03 15.84
C PRO A 144 5.08 10.41 14.61
N PRO A 145 5.57 11.32 13.75
CA PRO A 145 4.94 11.60 12.46
C PRO A 145 4.80 10.32 11.62
N GLY A 146 3.73 10.20 10.86
CA GLY A 146 3.54 9.06 9.95
C GLY A 146 4.17 9.31 8.59
N ARG A 147 4.85 8.31 7.99
CA ARG A 147 5.08 8.28 6.54
C ARG A 147 3.81 7.77 5.86
N PRO A 148 3.09 8.58 5.06
CA PRO A 148 1.93 8.13 4.31
C PRO A 148 2.33 7.08 3.27
N ILE A 149 1.57 6.00 3.20
CA ILE A 149 1.70 4.95 2.20
C ILE A 149 0.31 4.65 1.62
N VAL A 150 0.23 4.56 0.30
CA VAL A 150 -0.94 4.08 -0.43
C VAL A 150 -0.56 2.75 -1.07
N ALA A 151 -1.08 1.64 -0.53
CA ALA A 151 -0.84 0.32 -1.09
C ALA A 151 -1.64 0.15 -2.40
N GLY A 152 -0.95 0.29 -3.53
CA GLY A 152 -1.52 0.13 -4.88
C GLY A 152 -1.38 -1.27 -5.49
N ASN A 153 -1.14 -2.30 -4.67
CA ASN A 153 -1.00 -3.68 -5.16
C ASN A 153 -2.32 -4.21 -5.70
N ASN A 154 -2.28 -4.87 -6.86
CA ASN A 154 -3.48 -5.26 -7.61
C ASN A 154 -4.45 -4.09 -7.87
N SER A 155 -3.95 -2.84 -7.89
CA SER A 155 -4.80 -1.68 -8.17
C SER A 155 -5.15 -1.60 -9.65
N LEU A 156 -6.13 -0.76 -9.96
CA LEU A 156 -6.63 -0.58 -11.31
C LEU A 156 -5.51 -0.18 -12.31
N THR A 157 -4.57 0.65 -11.86
CA THR A 157 -3.49 1.19 -12.70
C THR A 157 -2.19 0.38 -12.60
N GLU A 158 -2.09 -0.63 -11.75
CA GLU A 158 -0.84 -1.37 -11.52
C GLU A 158 -0.25 -1.97 -12.81
N PRO A 159 -1.00 -2.68 -13.68
CA PRO A 159 -0.45 -3.22 -14.92
C PRO A 159 0.07 -2.12 -15.87
N LEU A 160 -0.63 -1.00 -15.95
CA LEU A 160 -0.21 0.16 -16.76
C LEU A 160 1.06 0.80 -16.19
N SER A 161 1.14 0.98 -14.87
CA SER A 161 2.35 1.48 -14.21
C SER A 161 3.55 0.58 -14.47
N ASN A 162 3.36 -0.75 -14.42
CA ASN A 162 4.41 -1.71 -14.73
C ASN A 162 4.87 -1.62 -16.19
N LEU A 163 3.94 -1.46 -17.13
CA LEU A 163 4.27 -1.28 -18.54
C LEU A 163 5.07 0.01 -18.75
N VAL A 164 4.62 1.12 -18.17
CA VAL A 164 5.31 2.41 -18.27
C VAL A 164 6.71 2.32 -17.68
N ASP A 165 6.88 1.73 -16.50
CA ASP A 165 8.20 1.51 -15.89
C ASP A 165 9.09 0.65 -16.79
N PHE A 166 8.56 -0.47 -17.31
CA PHE A 166 9.30 -1.36 -18.21
C PHE A 166 9.79 -0.64 -19.47
N VAL A 167 8.92 0.13 -20.13
CA VAL A 167 9.24 0.87 -21.37
C VAL A 167 10.21 2.02 -21.10
N LEU A 168 10.06 2.72 -19.97
CA LEU A 168 10.91 3.88 -19.66
C LEU A 168 12.26 3.49 -19.08
N ARG A 169 12.41 2.30 -18.49
CA ARG A 169 13.64 1.87 -17.81
C ARG A 169 14.91 2.04 -18.66
N PRO A 170 14.98 1.61 -19.93
CA PRO A 170 16.18 1.82 -20.76
C PRO A 170 16.52 3.31 -20.93
N LEU A 171 15.50 4.17 -21.08
CA LEU A 171 15.68 5.62 -21.21
C LEU A 171 16.22 6.22 -19.91
N VAL A 172 15.65 5.85 -18.76
CA VAL A 172 16.11 6.32 -17.44
C VAL A 172 17.58 5.97 -17.21
N THR A 173 18.00 4.76 -17.59
CA THR A 173 19.41 4.33 -17.44
C THR A 173 20.40 5.07 -18.34
N SER A 174 19.92 5.75 -19.38
CA SER A 174 20.76 6.51 -20.32
C SER A 174 20.98 7.97 -19.90
N LEU A 175 20.23 8.47 -18.91
CA LEU A 175 20.33 9.83 -18.43
C LEU A 175 21.66 10.08 -17.71
N SER A 176 22.25 11.27 -17.89
CA SER A 176 23.48 11.68 -17.20
C SER A 176 23.32 11.73 -15.67
N SER A 177 22.09 11.92 -15.18
CA SER A 177 21.73 11.92 -13.77
C SER A 177 21.45 10.52 -13.21
N TYR A 178 21.58 9.46 -14.02
CA TYR A 178 21.33 8.10 -13.55
C TYR A 178 22.38 7.67 -12.53
N LEU A 179 21.94 7.48 -11.28
CA LEU A 179 22.77 6.91 -10.23
C LEU A 179 22.65 5.39 -10.28
N ARG A 180 23.79 4.72 -10.46
CA ARG A 180 23.89 3.26 -10.35
C ARG A 180 24.00 2.90 -8.87
N ASP A 181 23.36 1.80 -8.51
CA ASP A 181 23.60 1.21 -7.20
C ASP A 181 25.07 0.82 -7.08
N THR A 182 25.66 1.04 -5.92
CA THR A 182 27.02 0.55 -5.63
C THR A 182 26.90 -0.94 -5.37
N ASN A 183 27.46 -1.76 -6.26
CA ASN A 183 27.59 -3.19 -6.01
C ASN A 183 28.62 -3.37 -4.89
N ASP A 184 28.15 -3.46 -3.65
CA ASP A 184 28.94 -3.94 -2.49
C ASP A 184 28.87 -5.48 -2.39
#